data_AF-A0A924HE87-F1
#
_entry.id   AF-A0A924HE87-F1
#
_cell.length_a   1.000
_cell.length_b   1.000
_cell.length_c   1.000
_cell.angle_alpha   90.00
_cell.angle_beta   90.00
_cell.angle_gamma   90.00
#
_symmetry.space_group_name_H-M   'P 1'
#
loop_
_entity.id
_entity.type
_entity.pdbx_description
1 polymer ?
#
loop_
_entity_poly.entity_id
_entity_poly.type
_entity_poly.pdbx_seq_one_letter_code
_entity_poly.pdbx_strand_id
1 'polypeptide(L)' 'EARVARGLATGESLDDIAASGSVTRNAVRSQLQQVLEKIGCTRQAEVTALLSNIALGPDVTAAPQTPPQQA' A
#
# COMPACT_ATOMS: atom_id res chain seq x y z
N GLU A 1 0.92 -7.24 -11.47
CA GLU A 1 0.40 -5.97 -10.91
C GLU A 1 -0.43 -6.16 -9.65
N ALA A 2 -1.60 -6.82 -9.69
CA ALA A 2 -2.48 -6.99 -8.52
C ALA A 2 -1.78 -7.61 -7.29
N ARG A 3 -0.93 -8.63 -7.49
CA ARG A 3 -0.10 -9.20 -6.42
C ARG A 3 0.87 -8.18 -5.81
N VAL A 4 1.54 -7.40 -6.64
CA VAL A 4 2.51 -6.37 -6.20
C VAL A 4 1.80 -5.29 -5.40
N ALA A 5 0.65 -4.81 -5.90
CA ALA A 5 -0.19 -3.83 -5.22
C ALA A 5 -0.65 -4.36 -3.84
N ARG A 6 -1.11 -5.60 -3.78
CA ARG A 6 -1.55 -6.23 -2.53
C ARG A 6 -0.41 -6.38 -1.53
N GLY A 7 0.75 -6.88 -1.96
CA GLY A 7 1.90 -7.06 -1.08
C GLY A 7 2.42 -5.73 -0.51
N LEU A 8 2.41 -4.67 -1.32
CA LEU A 8 2.72 -3.33 -0.84
C LEU A 8 1.73 -2.84 0.22
N ALA A 9 0.42 -3.06 0.00
CA ALA A 9 -0.62 -2.66 0.94
C ALA A 9 -0.52 -3.38 2.30
N THR A 10 0.03 -4.59 2.31
CA THR A 10 0.29 -5.39 3.52
C THR A 10 1.66 -5.13 4.14
N GLY A 11 2.47 -4.24 3.56
CA GLY A 11 3.81 -3.90 4.06
C GLY A 11 4.92 -4.87 3.65
N GLU A 12 4.69 -5.75 2.68
CA GLU A 12 5.74 -6.62 2.14
C GLU A 12 6.79 -5.81 1.36
N SER A 13 8.05 -6.24 1.47
CA SER A 13 9.14 -5.67 0.68
C SER A 13 9.06 -6.14 -0.77
N LEU A 14 9.64 -5.36 -1.70
CA LEU A 14 9.73 -5.77 -3.11
C LEU A 14 10.48 -7.10 -3.30
N ASP A 15 11.36 -7.44 -2.37
CA ASP A 15 12.10 -8.71 -2.34
C ASP A 15 11.22 -9.89 -1.96
N ASP A 16 10.42 -9.77 -0.90
CA ASP A 16 9.41 -10.77 -0.51
C ASP A 16 8.38 -11.01 -1.61
N ILE A 17 7.88 -9.93 -2.23
CA ILE A 17 6.93 -10.02 -3.35
C ILE A 17 7.57 -10.74 -4.55
N ALA A 18 8.86 -10.52 -4.79
CA ALA A 18 9.61 -11.18 -5.85
C ALA A 18 9.81 -12.67 -5.55
N ALA A 19 10.22 -13.00 -4.33
CA ALA A 19 10.42 -14.37 -3.85
C ALA A 19 9.11 -15.18 -3.88
N SER A 20 8.02 -14.61 -3.35
CA SER A 20 6.67 -15.20 -3.39
C SER A 20 6.16 -15.38 -4.81
N GLY A 21 6.55 -14.48 -5.71
CA GLY A 21 6.15 -14.51 -7.10
C GLY A 21 7.00 -15.37 -8.02
N SER A 22 8.13 -15.92 -7.54
CA SER A 22 9.17 -16.53 -8.39
C SER A 22 9.59 -15.63 -9.56
N VAL A 23 9.67 -14.31 -9.32
CA VAL A 23 10.08 -13.31 -10.29
C VAL A 23 11.26 -12.50 -9.76
N THR A 24 11.93 -11.75 -10.64
CA THR A 24 13.02 -10.87 -10.21
C THR A 24 12.50 -9.57 -9.61
N ARG A 25 13.27 -8.97 -8.72
CA ARG A 25 12.99 -7.64 -8.16
C ARG A 25 12.82 -6.55 -9.24
N ASN A 26 13.53 -6.68 -10.37
CA ASN A 26 13.36 -5.77 -11.50
C ASN A 26 11.97 -5.93 -12.15
N ALA A 27 11.47 -7.16 -12.31
CA ALA A 27 10.11 -7.38 -12.81
C ALA A 27 9.05 -6.81 -11.85
N VAL A 28 9.27 -6.91 -10.53
CA VAL A 28 8.42 -6.27 -9.53
C VAL A 28 8.48 -4.74 -9.65
N ARG A 29 9.67 -4.15 -9.84
CA ARG A 29 9.80 -2.69 -10.09
C ARG A 29 9.07 -2.23 -11.34
N SER A 30 9.18 -2.95 -12.46
CA SER A 30 8.45 -2.59 -13.68
C SER A 30 6.94 -2.65 -13.48
N GLN A 31 6.44 -3.65 -12.75
CA GLN A 31 5.03 -3.73 -12.39
C GLN A 31 4.62 -2.61 -11.43
N LEU A 32 5.46 -2.23 -10.48
CA LEU A 32 5.23 -1.08 -9.60
C LEU A 32 5.15 0.23 -10.40
N GLN A 33 6.04 0.43 -11.38
CA GLN A 33 6.00 1.59 -12.28
C GLN A 33 4.66 1.69 -13.01
N GLN A 34 4.17 0.58 -13.56
CA GLN A 34 2.89 0.54 -14.25
C GLN A 34 1.70 0.81 -13.31
N VAL A 35 1.77 0.33 -12.07
CA VAL A 35 0.78 0.63 -11.03
C VAL A 35 0.80 2.11 -10.66
N LEU A 36 1.99 2.70 -10.48
CA LEU A 36 2.18 4.14 -10.22
C LEU A 36 1.56 4.98 -11.33
N GLU A 37 1.85 4.66 -12.59
CA GLU A 37 1.32 5.35 -13.76
C GLU A 37 -0.21 5.25 -13.85
N LYS A 38 -0.78 4.08 -13.59
CA LYS A 38 -2.24 3.86 -13.64
C LYS A 38 -3.00 4.64 -12.58
N ILE A 39 -2.39 4.87 -11.42
CA ILE A 39 -3.04 5.54 -10.29
C ILE A 39 -2.65 7.03 -10.21
N GLY A 40 -1.67 7.46 -11.01
CA GLY A 40 -1.14 8.83 -10.99
C GLY A 40 -0.26 9.12 -9.78
N CYS A 41 0.31 8.09 -9.15
CA CYS A 41 1.25 8.25 -8.05
C CYS A 41 2.69 8.26 -8.57
N THR A 42 3.60 8.91 -7.85
CA THR A 42 5.02 8.98 -8.24
C THR A 42 5.94 8.22 -7.29
N ARG A 43 5.45 7.93 -6.08
CA ARG A 43 6.21 7.26 -5.03
C ARG A 43 5.53 5.97 -4.57
N GLN A 44 6.34 4.95 -4.28
CA GLN A 44 5.87 3.70 -3.66
C GLN A 44 5.07 3.95 -2.38
N ALA A 45 5.50 4.91 -1.56
CA ALA A 45 4.82 5.27 -0.32
C ALA A 45 3.39 5.80 -0.55
N GLU A 46 3.15 6.53 -1.65
CA GLU A 46 1.82 7.04 -2.01
C GLU A 46 0.88 5.90 -2.38
N VAL A 47 1.37 4.96 -3.20
CA VAL A 47 0.61 3.75 -3.57
C VAL A 47 0.36 2.88 -2.36
N THR A 48 1.35 2.73 -1.48
CA THR A 48 1.21 1.95 -0.24
C THR A 48 0.13 2.56 0.65
N ALA A 49 0.20 3.86 0.93
CA ALA A 49 -0.79 4.55 1.74
C ALA A 49 -2.20 4.46 1.13
N LEU A 50 -2.33 4.69 -0.18
CA LEU A 50 -3.60 4.62 -0.88
C LEU A 50 -4.20 3.20 -0.83
N LEU A 51 -3.40 2.19 -1.17
CA LEU A 51 -3.86 0.81 -1.21
C LEU A 51 -4.15 0.25 0.19
N SER A 52 -3.37 0.63 1.20
CA SER A 52 -3.67 0.27 2.60
C SER A 52 -4.99 0.91 3.05
N ASN A 53 -5.27 2.16 2.67
CA ASN A 53 -6.53 2.83 2.99
C ASN A 53 -7.74 2.23 2.24
N ILE A 54 -7.54 1.70 1.03
CA ILE A 54 -8.59 0.98 0.28
C ILE A 54 -8.79 -0.43 0.85
N ALA A 55 -7.71 -1.14 1.17
CA ALA A 55 -7.74 -2.51 1.66
C ALA A 55 -8.35 -2.62 3.07
N LEU A 56 -8.15 -1.61 3.92
CA LEU A 56 -8.74 -1.53 5.26
C LEU A 56 -10.15 -0.94 5.26
N GLY A 57 -10.61 -0.39 4.12
CA GLY A 57 -11.78 0.50 4.06
C GLY A 57 -11.47 1.85 4.74
N PRO A 58 -12.25 2.92 4.47
CA PRO A 58 -12.15 4.12 5.30
C PRO A 58 -12.40 3.69 6.75
N ASP A 59 -11.44 3.94 7.64
CA ASP A 59 -11.65 3.72 9.07
C ASP A 59 -12.71 4.72 9.56
N VAL A 60 -13.98 4.37 9.38
CA VAL A 60 -15.12 5.06 9.98
C VAL A 60 -15.22 4.79 11.49
N THR A 61 -14.27 4.03 12.05
CA THR A 61 -14.24 3.61 13.45
C THR A 61 -13.37 4.50 14.35
N ALA A 62 -12.66 5.48 13.80
CA ALA A 62 -12.07 6.56 14.58
C ALA A 62 -13.19 7.44 15.18
N ALA A 63 -13.77 6.96 16.28
CA ALA A 63 -14.69 7.71 17.13
C ALA A 63 -14.08 9.07 17.53
N PRO A 64 -14.91 10.12 17.73
CA PRO A 64 -14.44 11.39 18.23
C PRO A 64 -13.90 11.22 19.65
N GLN A 65 -12.59 11.17 19.77
CA GLN A 65 -11.89 11.34 21.03
C GLN A 65 -12.26 12.71 21.61
N THR A 66 -13.20 12.71 22.54
CA THR A 66 -13.52 13.86 23.37
C THR A 66 -12.45 13.89 24.47
N PRO A 67 -11.56 14.90 24.52
CA PRO A 67 -10.60 14.99 25.61
C PRO A 67 -11.34 15.17 26.94
N PRO A 68 -10.90 14.51 28.03
CA PRO A 68 -11.45 14.79 29.35
C PRO A 68 -11.07 16.21 29.75
N GLN A 69 -12.05 17.11 29.73
CA GLN A 69 -11.97 18.39 30.44
C GLN A 69 -11.89 18.07 31.94
N GLN A 70 -10.68 18.05 32.49
CA GLN A 70 -10.51 18.13 33.95
C GLN A 70 -10.87 19.56 34.39
N ALA A 71 -11.71 19.60 35.41
CA ALA A 71 -12.22 20.79 36.10
C ALA A 71 -11.19 21.37 37.07
#